data_AF-A0AAW7X7X7-F1
#
_entry.id   AF-A0AAW7X7X7-F1
#
_cell.length_a   1.000
_cell.length_b   1.000
_cell.length_c   1.000
_cell.angle_alpha   90.00
_cell.angle_beta   90.00
_cell.angle_gamma   90.00
#
_symmetry.space_group_name_H-M   'P 1'
#
loop_
_entity.id
_entity.type
_entity.pdbx_description
1 polymer ?
#
loop_
_entity_poly.entity_id
_entity_poly.type
_entity_poly.pdbx_seq_one_letter_code
_entity_poly.pdbx_strand_id
1 'polypeptide(L)'
;MGAILGALLVTLMLVPRLITSGEANLSHYGNALATMAAHQAVDASFNHDLVQLQVILRDVMENPNTLLATIHDVENNLLVQAGNHHQAGENGLTYTAPIVLHDSIAGYLTVTLKKYQDATRSVLMFLSLFIAALTAVAAWSLYESRAIEWVSSPPQKHANRPTKPKQSVSDNSEQVTEQDEQVPDEQDVALDAAPEEMVQAYAFIQVANLQRLTQQLNASTLNNTLAKLETMLGDVLALYGGSGLEREENGYSLIFEAPSTDPHEPLFRAACSAHLVIEMAKTIDKIPLQIGACINAEADEYSLSHIPAGELLLNSTAAKNTVLAQRLKHSLMDELAPFHGVEQFLQPYQSLLANQLNQLVKLH
;
A
#
# COMPACT_ATOMS: atom_id res chain seq x y z
N MET A 1 -33.58 7.53 -16.53
CA MET A 1 -33.01 7.25 -15.19
C MET A 1 -31.92 6.18 -15.20
N GLY A 2 -32.13 5.00 -15.82
CA GLY A 2 -31.13 3.91 -15.80
C GLY A 2 -29.76 4.23 -16.44
N ALA A 3 -29.73 4.95 -17.56
CA ALA A 3 -28.46 5.27 -18.24
C ALA A 3 -27.57 6.25 -17.45
N ILE A 4 -28.16 7.19 -16.71
CA ILE A 4 -27.44 8.17 -15.88
C ILE A 4 -26.85 7.47 -14.65
N LEU A 5 -27.62 6.56 -14.04
CA LEU A 5 -27.17 5.77 -12.90
C LEU A 5 -26.03 4.82 -13.30
N GLY A 6 -26.12 4.21 -14.50
CA GLY A 6 -25.06 3.37 -15.05
C GLY A 6 -23.78 4.15 -15.34
N ALA A 7 -23.86 5.34 -15.95
CA ALA A 7 -22.68 6.17 -16.20
C ALA A 7 -22.01 6.66 -14.91
N LEU A 8 -22.78 6.93 -13.86
CA LEU A 8 -22.28 7.33 -12.55
C LEU A 8 -21.59 6.16 -11.82
N LEU A 9 -22.14 4.95 -11.93
CA LEU A 9 -21.54 3.75 -11.34
C LEU A 9 -20.24 3.35 -12.06
N VAL A 10 -20.20 3.47 -13.39
CA VAL A 10 -19.01 3.18 -14.19
C VAL A 10 -17.90 4.19 -13.91
N THR A 11 -18.22 5.48 -13.81
CA THR A 11 -17.22 6.52 -13.48
C THR A 11 -16.74 6.40 -12.03
N LEU A 12 -17.61 6.06 -11.07
CA LEU A 12 -17.23 5.83 -9.68
C LEU A 12 -16.31 4.61 -9.51
N MET A 13 -16.44 3.59 -10.37
CA MET A 13 -15.66 2.35 -10.29
C MET A 13 -14.34 2.40 -11.06
N LEU A 14 -14.23 3.22 -12.12
CA LEU A 14 -13.02 3.27 -12.98
C LEU A 14 -11.92 4.20 -12.44
N VAL A 15 -12.30 5.30 -11.77
CA VAL A 15 -11.37 6.29 -11.21
C VAL A 15 -10.37 5.69 -10.20
N PRO A 16 -10.76 4.88 -9.20
CA PRO A 16 -9.81 4.31 -8.25
C PRO A 16 -8.82 3.33 -8.91
N ARG A 17 -9.22 2.62 -9.98
CA ARG A 17 -8.33 1.71 -10.71
C ARG A 17 -7.24 2.41 -11.52
N LEU A 18 -7.54 3.59 -12.05
CA LEU A 18 -6.56 4.41 -12.78
C LEU A 18 -5.50 5.02 -11.85
N ILE A 19 -5.88 5.36 -10.61
CA ILE A 19 -5.00 6.01 -9.64
C ILE A 19 -4.03 5.00 -9.03
N THR A 20 -4.53 3.84 -8.59
CA THR A 20 -3.71 2.74 -8.03
C THR A 20 -2.69 2.20 -9.03
N SER A 21 -3.08 2.08 -10.30
CA SER A 21 -2.16 1.68 -11.38
C SER A 21 -1.02 2.69 -11.58
N GLY A 22 -1.26 3.98 -11.35
CA GLY A 22 -0.24 5.01 -11.49
C GLY A 22 0.87 4.90 -10.44
N GLU A 23 0.51 4.61 -9.20
CA GLU A 23 1.48 4.48 -8.09
C GLU A 23 2.34 3.22 -8.22
N ALA A 24 1.74 2.08 -8.55
CA ALA A 24 2.49 0.84 -8.80
C ALA A 24 3.51 0.99 -9.95
N ASN A 25 3.08 1.61 -11.06
CA ASN A 25 3.98 1.87 -12.20
C ASN A 25 5.14 2.80 -11.82
N LEU A 26 4.87 3.84 -11.01
CA LEU A 26 5.90 4.77 -10.55
C LEU A 26 6.91 4.08 -9.62
N SER A 27 6.43 3.17 -8.76
CA SER A 27 7.29 2.37 -7.89
C SER A 27 8.23 1.45 -8.67
N HIS A 28 7.71 0.68 -9.62
CA HIS A 28 8.55 -0.18 -10.48
C HIS A 28 9.54 0.63 -11.30
N TYR A 29 9.11 1.76 -11.85
CA TYR A 29 9.99 2.66 -12.60
C TYR A 29 11.11 3.23 -11.71
N GLY A 30 10.79 3.72 -10.51
CA GLY A 30 11.76 4.27 -9.57
C GLY A 30 12.79 3.24 -9.12
N ASN A 31 12.34 2.03 -8.77
CA ASN A 31 13.22 0.93 -8.43
C ASN A 31 14.11 0.54 -9.61
N ALA A 32 13.55 0.37 -10.82
CA ALA A 32 14.33 0.03 -12.01
C ALA A 32 15.37 1.11 -12.36
N LEU A 33 15.02 2.39 -12.26
CA LEU A 33 15.92 3.50 -12.49
C LEU A 33 17.07 3.53 -11.48
N ALA A 34 16.76 3.35 -10.19
CA ALA A 34 17.77 3.28 -9.13
C ALA A 34 18.70 2.08 -9.34
N THR A 35 18.17 0.89 -9.60
CA THR A 35 18.95 -0.33 -9.85
C THR A 35 19.82 -0.21 -11.10
N MET A 36 19.29 0.32 -12.20
CA MET A 36 20.05 0.52 -13.44
C MET A 36 21.20 1.51 -13.22
N ALA A 37 20.95 2.63 -12.55
CA ALA A 37 21.97 3.61 -12.25
C ALA A 37 23.02 3.06 -11.27
N ALA A 38 22.61 2.28 -10.27
CA ALA A 38 23.52 1.62 -9.33
C ALA A 38 24.45 0.64 -10.04
N HIS A 39 23.93 -0.14 -11.00
CA HIS A 39 24.74 -1.01 -11.85
C HIS A 39 25.74 -0.24 -12.71
N GLN A 40 25.36 0.90 -13.28
CA GLN A 40 26.27 1.76 -14.04
C GLN A 40 27.36 2.39 -13.15
N ALA A 41 27.04 2.64 -11.88
CA ALA A 41 27.94 3.25 -10.91
C ALA A 41 28.98 2.29 -10.32
N VAL A 42 28.89 0.97 -10.55
CA VAL A 42 29.79 -0.04 -9.95
C VAL A 42 31.27 0.27 -10.25
N ASP A 43 31.62 0.42 -11.52
CA ASP A 43 33.01 0.65 -11.93
C ASP A 43 33.54 2.00 -11.44
N ALA A 44 32.70 3.03 -11.50
CA ALA A 44 33.04 4.38 -11.06
C ALA A 44 33.21 4.45 -9.53
N SER A 45 32.36 3.76 -8.78
CA SER A 45 32.41 3.66 -7.32
C SER A 45 33.67 2.90 -6.88
N PHE A 46 33.99 1.78 -7.52
CA PHE A 46 35.22 1.03 -7.22
C PHE A 46 36.49 1.84 -7.45
N ASN A 47 36.55 2.57 -8.57
CA ASN A 47 37.71 3.41 -8.91
C ASN A 47 37.71 4.77 -8.19
N HIS A 48 36.70 5.05 -7.35
CA HIS A 48 36.50 6.35 -6.69
C HIS A 48 36.46 7.53 -7.68
N ASP A 49 35.96 7.29 -8.89
CA ASP A 49 35.83 8.32 -9.93
C ASP A 49 34.55 9.14 -9.72
N LEU A 50 34.67 10.15 -8.86
CA LEU A 50 33.59 11.09 -8.56
C LEU A 50 33.06 11.81 -9.80
N VAL A 51 33.90 12.01 -10.84
CA VAL A 51 33.49 12.68 -12.06
C VAL A 51 32.55 11.77 -12.85
N GLN A 52 32.90 10.50 -12.99
CA GLN A 52 32.05 9.51 -13.65
C GLN A 52 30.73 9.28 -12.89
N LEU A 53 30.78 9.22 -11.55
CA LEU A 53 29.58 9.14 -10.71
C LEU A 53 28.66 10.36 -10.90
N GLN A 54 29.22 11.57 -11.04
CA GLN A 54 28.45 12.78 -11.33
C GLN A 54 27.79 12.74 -12.72
N VAL A 55 28.46 12.15 -13.72
CA VAL A 55 27.88 11.97 -15.07
C VAL A 55 26.70 11.00 -15.00
N ILE A 56 26.86 9.86 -14.33
CA ILE A 56 25.78 8.86 -14.16
C ILE A 56 24.56 9.50 -13.47
N LEU A 57 24.77 10.25 -12.37
CA LEU A 57 23.70 10.97 -11.71
C LEU A 57 23.04 12.02 -12.60
N ARG A 58 23.81 12.66 -13.48
CA ARG A 58 23.28 13.64 -14.42
C ARG A 58 22.41 12.98 -15.48
N ASP A 59 22.79 11.82 -15.98
CA ASP A 59 21.99 11.01 -16.91
C ASP A 59 20.68 10.56 -16.25
N VAL A 60 20.72 10.20 -14.96
CA VAL A 60 19.51 9.91 -14.16
C VAL A 60 18.59 11.14 -14.06
N MET A 61 19.17 12.33 -13.89
CA MET A 61 18.43 13.59 -13.86
C MET A 61 17.87 14.03 -15.22
N GLU A 62 18.31 13.44 -16.34
CA GLU A 62 17.69 13.68 -17.66
C GLU A 62 16.29 13.06 -17.76
N ASN A 63 15.96 12.11 -16.88
CA ASN A 63 14.63 11.51 -16.86
C ASN A 63 13.59 12.54 -16.39
N PRO A 64 12.53 12.78 -17.18
CA PRO A 64 11.44 13.63 -16.75
C PRO A 64 10.79 12.96 -15.54
N ASN A 65 10.63 13.73 -14.46
CA ASN A 65 10.12 13.33 -13.13
C ASN A 65 11.17 12.98 -12.07
N THR A 66 12.47 12.98 -12.38
CA THR A 66 13.52 12.89 -11.34
C THR A 66 13.75 14.25 -10.68
N LEU A 67 13.66 14.32 -9.36
CA LEU A 67 13.84 15.55 -8.56
C LEU A 67 15.24 15.64 -7.95
N LEU A 68 15.75 14.51 -7.48
CA LEU A 68 17.02 14.39 -6.79
C LEU A 68 17.58 13.00 -7.05
N ALA A 69 18.89 12.91 -7.21
CA ALA A 69 19.61 11.65 -7.20
C ALA A 69 20.91 11.83 -6.40
N THR A 70 21.24 10.86 -5.55
CA THR A 70 22.40 10.88 -4.67
C THR A 70 23.10 9.54 -4.66
N ILE A 71 24.42 9.55 -4.49
CA ILE A 71 25.21 8.34 -4.24
C ILE A 71 25.94 8.52 -2.93
N HIS A 72 25.81 7.52 -2.07
CA HIS A 72 26.50 7.43 -0.79
C HIS A 72 27.42 6.22 -0.79
N ASP A 73 28.51 6.33 -0.02
CA ASP A 73 29.36 5.19 0.32
C ASP A 73 28.66 4.24 1.32
N VAL A 74 29.26 3.08 1.60
CA VAL A 74 28.81 2.10 2.60
C VAL A 74 28.66 2.69 4.01
N GLU A 75 29.45 3.72 4.31
CA GLU A 75 29.37 4.47 5.58
C GLU A 75 28.33 5.60 5.55
N ASN A 76 27.50 5.66 4.49
CA ASN A 76 26.50 6.69 4.23
C ASN A 76 27.08 8.11 4.04
N ASN A 77 28.36 8.22 3.67
CA ASN A 77 28.97 9.47 3.28
C ASN A 77 28.49 9.87 1.88
N LEU A 78 27.95 11.08 1.72
CA LEU A 78 27.53 11.58 0.40
C LEU A 78 28.76 11.75 -0.50
N LEU A 79 28.80 11.00 -1.59
CA LEU A 79 29.87 11.09 -2.59
C LEU A 79 29.52 12.13 -3.66
N VAL A 80 28.31 12.04 -4.22
CA VAL A 80 27.83 12.95 -5.26
C VAL A 80 26.31 13.10 -5.21
N GLN A 81 25.84 14.24 -5.70
CA GLN A 81 24.43 14.63 -5.72
C GLN A 81 24.11 15.37 -7.01
N ALA A 82 22.92 15.12 -7.55
CA ALA A 82 22.35 15.88 -8.65
C ALA A 82 20.86 16.18 -8.37
N GLY A 83 20.40 17.38 -8.75
CA GLY A 83 19.02 17.81 -8.54
C GLY A 83 18.84 18.71 -7.32
N ASN A 84 17.57 18.94 -6.94
CA ASN A 84 17.19 20.04 -6.05
C ASN A 84 16.57 19.52 -4.75
N HIS A 85 17.35 19.54 -3.66
CA HIS A 85 16.98 18.92 -2.38
C HIS A 85 15.67 19.48 -1.77
N HIS A 86 15.38 20.76 -1.97
CA HIS A 86 14.17 21.41 -1.44
C HIS A 86 12.88 20.86 -2.04
N GLN A 87 12.89 20.42 -3.31
CA GLN A 87 11.70 19.91 -3.99
C GLN A 87 11.47 18.42 -3.71
N ALA A 88 12.52 17.70 -3.33
CA ALA A 88 12.48 16.28 -3.01
C ALA A 88 11.77 16.00 -1.67
N GLY A 89 11.87 16.89 -0.68
CA GLY A 89 11.34 16.66 0.66
C GLY A 89 9.82 16.77 0.82
N GLU A 90 9.14 17.56 -0.01
CA GLU A 90 7.69 17.81 0.17
C GLU A 90 6.80 16.93 -0.71
N ASN A 91 7.29 16.46 -1.87
CA ASN A 91 6.47 15.75 -2.87
C ASN A 91 7.23 14.62 -3.60
N GLY A 92 8.33 14.15 -3.01
CA GLY A 92 9.21 13.16 -3.63
C GLY A 92 9.02 11.75 -3.07
N LEU A 93 8.91 10.75 -3.96
CA LEU A 93 9.01 9.34 -3.62
C LEU A 93 10.45 8.89 -3.83
N THR A 94 11.05 8.23 -2.84
CA THR A 94 12.47 7.90 -2.84
C THR A 94 12.67 6.40 -3.03
N TYR A 95 13.59 6.04 -3.92
CA TYR A 95 13.94 4.67 -4.29
C TYR A 95 15.44 4.48 -4.15
N THR A 96 15.88 3.41 -3.52
CA THR A 96 17.29 3.15 -3.23
C THR A 96 17.71 1.79 -3.75
N ALA A 97 18.88 1.73 -4.38
CA ALA A 97 19.49 0.50 -4.85
C ALA A 97 20.96 0.40 -4.40
N PRO A 98 21.42 -0.78 -3.96
CA PRO A 98 22.81 -0.99 -3.58
C PRO A 98 23.72 -1.06 -4.80
N ILE A 99 24.91 -0.49 -4.68
CA ILE A 99 25.99 -0.65 -5.66
C ILE A 99 26.79 -1.89 -5.24
N VAL A 100 26.51 -3.03 -5.86
CA VAL A 100 27.14 -4.31 -5.50
C VAL A 100 28.41 -4.52 -6.32
N LEU A 101 29.53 -4.70 -5.63
CA LEU A 101 30.83 -5.04 -6.20
C LEU A 101 31.22 -6.46 -5.78
N HIS A 102 31.19 -7.39 -6.73
CA HIS A 102 31.39 -8.82 -6.47
C HIS A 102 30.41 -9.33 -5.38
N ASP A 103 30.91 -9.65 -4.19
CA ASP A 103 30.12 -10.16 -3.06
C ASP A 103 29.96 -9.13 -1.92
N SER A 104 30.25 -7.85 -2.19
CA SER A 104 30.19 -6.78 -1.19
C SER A 104 29.45 -5.55 -1.71
N ILE A 105 28.80 -4.82 -0.82
CA ILE A 105 28.15 -3.54 -1.15
C ILE A 105 29.23 -2.46 -1.07
N ALA A 106 29.34 -1.63 -2.11
CA ALA A 106 30.28 -0.50 -2.18
C ALA A 106 29.60 0.86 -1.92
N GLY A 107 28.28 0.89 -1.85
CA GLY A 107 27.51 2.09 -1.57
C GLY A 107 26.04 1.95 -1.94
N TYR A 108 25.32 3.07 -1.90
CA TYR A 108 23.90 3.15 -2.20
C TYR A 108 23.61 4.31 -3.13
N LEU A 109 22.81 4.04 -4.16
CA LEU A 109 22.27 5.06 -5.05
C LEU A 109 20.81 5.28 -4.71
N THR A 110 20.44 6.54 -4.50
CA THR A 110 19.08 6.94 -4.14
C THR A 110 18.54 7.90 -5.19
N VAL A 111 17.33 7.65 -5.67
CA VAL A 111 16.62 8.48 -6.64
C VAL A 111 15.29 8.92 -6.04
N THR A 112 15.01 10.21 -6.08
CA THR A 112 13.73 10.78 -5.67
C THR A 112 12.94 11.22 -6.90
N LEU A 113 11.77 10.65 -7.11
CA LEU A 113 10.84 10.96 -8.19
C LEU A 113 9.69 11.84 -7.71
N LYS A 114 9.12 12.64 -8.61
CA LYS A 114 7.93 13.46 -8.32
C LYS A 114 6.68 12.59 -8.16
N LYS A 115 5.97 12.71 -7.04
CA LYS A 115 4.64 12.07 -6.85
C LYS A 115 3.59 12.71 -7.76
N TYR A 116 2.78 11.88 -8.41
CA TYR A 116 1.71 12.34 -9.30
C TYR A 116 0.46 12.76 -8.50
N GLN A 117 0.48 13.95 -7.90
CA GLN A 117 -0.65 14.46 -7.10
C GLN A 117 -1.53 15.51 -7.80
N ASP A 118 -1.04 16.15 -8.87
CA ASP A 118 -1.74 17.31 -9.44
C ASP A 118 -2.99 16.91 -10.27
N ALA A 119 -2.98 15.76 -10.93
CA ALA A 119 -4.07 15.38 -11.83
C ALA A 119 -5.33 14.88 -11.10
N THR A 120 -5.17 14.23 -9.94
CA THR A 120 -6.29 13.65 -9.17
C THR A 120 -7.25 14.71 -8.67
N ARG A 121 -6.75 15.86 -8.20
CA ARG A 121 -7.60 16.98 -7.76
C ARG A 121 -8.43 17.58 -8.89
N SER A 122 -7.83 17.81 -10.05
CA SER A 122 -8.55 18.33 -11.22
C SER A 122 -9.58 17.33 -11.75
N VAL A 123 -9.24 16.04 -11.84
CA VAL A 123 -10.17 14.99 -12.26
C VAL A 123 -11.36 14.89 -11.30
N LEU A 124 -11.13 14.95 -9.97
CA LEU A 124 -12.19 14.98 -8.97
C LEU A 124 -13.09 16.23 -9.08
N MET A 125 -12.51 17.41 -9.34
CA MET A 125 -13.28 18.62 -9.60
C MET A 125 -14.17 18.47 -10.84
N PHE A 126 -13.63 17.99 -11.96
CA PHE A 126 -14.42 17.75 -13.17
C PHE A 126 -15.51 16.69 -12.96
N LEU A 127 -15.21 15.62 -12.22
CA LEU A 127 -16.19 14.59 -11.87
C LEU A 127 -17.33 15.16 -11.01
N SER A 128 -17.00 15.92 -9.96
CA SER A 128 -18.01 16.53 -9.10
C SER A 128 -18.92 17.50 -9.85
N LEU A 129 -18.36 18.28 -10.78
CA LEU A 129 -19.11 19.20 -11.63
C LEU A 129 -20.03 18.44 -12.61
N PHE A 130 -19.55 17.32 -13.15
CA PHE A 130 -20.35 16.46 -14.02
C PHE A 130 -21.53 15.82 -13.27
N ILE A 131 -21.31 15.34 -12.04
CA ILE A 131 -22.37 14.81 -11.18
C ILE A 131 -23.38 15.92 -10.82
N ALA A 132 -22.90 17.11 -10.46
CA ALA A 132 -23.77 18.26 -10.16
C ALA A 132 -24.62 18.69 -11.37
N ALA A 133 -24.06 18.66 -12.57
CA ALA A 133 -24.79 18.93 -13.80
C ALA A 133 -25.89 17.88 -14.05
N LEU A 134 -25.59 16.59 -13.85
CA LEU A 134 -26.57 15.51 -14.00
C LEU A 134 -27.71 15.59 -12.97
N THR A 135 -27.41 15.93 -11.72
CA THR A 135 -28.44 16.10 -10.67
C THR A 135 -29.31 17.33 -10.93
N ALA A 136 -28.73 18.43 -11.43
CA ALA A 136 -29.49 19.62 -11.82
C ALA A 136 -30.45 19.32 -12.98
N VAL A 137 -30.00 18.59 -14.01
CA VAL A 137 -30.85 18.16 -15.14
C VAL A 137 -31.96 17.22 -14.66
N ALA A 138 -31.65 16.28 -13.76
CA ALA A 138 -32.65 15.39 -13.18
C ALA A 138 -33.70 16.16 -12.35
N ALA A 139 -33.27 17.10 -11.51
CA ALA A 139 -34.15 17.95 -10.71
C ALA A 139 -35.04 18.85 -11.59
N TRP A 140 -34.48 19.37 -12.69
CA TRP A 140 -35.25 20.13 -13.67
C TRP A 140 -36.33 19.27 -14.34
N SER A 141 -36.00 18.05 -14.76
CA SER A 141 -36.97 17.13 -15.37
C SER A 141 -38.09 16.72 -14.40
N LEU A 142 -37.78 16.59 -13.11
CA LEU A 142 -38.75 16.32 -12.06
C LEU A 142 -39.66 17.53 -11.82
N TYR A 143 -39.11 18.74 -11.83
CA TYR A 143 -39.87 19.99 -11.71
C TYR A 143 -40.85 20.17 -12.89
N GLU A 144 -40.41 19.91 -14.12
CA GLU A 144 -41.29 19.94 -15.31
C GLU A 144 -42.37 18.87 -15.26
N SER A 145 -42.07 17.69 -14.72
CA SER A 145 -43.02 16.58 -14.72
C SER A 145 -44.26 16.77 -13.83
N ARG A 146 -44.29 17.77 -12.90
CA ARG A 146 -45.39 18.00 -11.93
C ARG A 146 -46.00 16.72 -11.32
N ALA A 147 -45.21 15.64 -11.21
CA ALA A 147 -45.69 14.33 -10.80
C ALA A 147 -45.57 14.15 -9.27
N ILE A 148 -46.17 15.07 -8.52
CA ILE A 148 -46.55 14.79 -7.13
C ILE A 148 -48.08 14.73 -7.10
N GLU A 149 -48.64 13.67 -7.71
CA GLU A 149 -49.99 13.27 -7.34
C GLU A 149 -49.93 12.77 -5.89
N TRP A 150 -50.33 13.64 -4.96
CA TRP A 150 -50.70 13.25 -3.62
C TRP A 150 -51.81 12.20 -3.74
N VAL A 151 -51.46 10.92 -3.61
CA VAL A 151 -52.43 9.82 -3.51
C VAL A 151 -53.16 9.96 -2.17
N SER A 152 -54.21 10.78 -2.16
CA SER A 152 -55.19 10.83 -1.09
C SER A 152 -56.20 9.70 -1.31
N SER A 153 -55.95 8.53 -0.74
CA SER A 153 -56.95 7.45 -0.68
C SER A 153 -58.04 7.80 0.35
N PRO A 154 -59.32 7.90 -0.01
CA PRO A 154 -60.40 7.88 0.97
C PRO A 154 -60.71 6.42 1.37
N PRO A 155 -61.11 6.15 2.62
CA PRO A 155 -61.48 4.80 3.04
C PRO A 155 -62.95 4.54 2.69
N GLN A 156 -63.24 3.61 1.79
CA GLN A 156 -64.60 3.11 1.60
C GLN A 156 -64.86 1.84 2.41
N LYS A 157 -65.87 1.94 3.27
CA LYS A 157 -66.40 0.95 4.20
C LYS A 157 -67.07 -0.24 3.48
N HIS A 158 -66.98 -1.39 4.14
CA HIS A 158 -67.66 -2.67 3.87
C HIS A 158 -69.15 -2.58 3.51
N ALA A 159 -69.64 -3.49 2.64
CA ALA A 159 -70.80 -4.35 2.88
C ALA A 159 -71.06 -5.42 1.78
N ASN A 160 -71.14 -6.68 2.24
CA ASN A 160 -72.08 -7.77 1.87
C ASN A 160 -72.09 -8.51 0.49
N ARG A 161 -71.78 -9.82 0.63
CA ARG A 161 -72.05 -11.10 -0.12
C ARG A 161 -73.58 -11.39 -0.37
N PRO A 162 -74.07 -12.47 -1.06
CA PRO A 162 -73.56 -13.56 -1.96
C PRO A 162 -74.25 -13.58 -3.38
N THR A 163 -74.04 -14.48 -4.39
CA THR A 163 -74.37 -15.93 -4.50
C THR A 163 -74.05 -16.47 -5.93
N LYS A 164 -73.28 -17.58 -6.04
CA LYS A 164 -73.30 -18.81 -6.92
C LYS A 164 -73.98 -18.85 -8.34
N PRO A 165 -73.79 -19.89 -9.20
CA PRO A 165 -72.57 -20.49 -9.84
C PRO A 165 -72.77 -20.89 -11.35
N LYS A 166 -71.72 -21.35 -12.05
CA LYS A 166 -71.69 -22.38 -13.15
C LYS A 166 -70.28 -22.36 -13.79
N GLN A 167 -69.42 -23.39 -13.78
CA GLN A 167 -69.46 -24.78 -14.25
C GLN A 167 -69.08 -24.95 -15.74
N SER A 168 -67.87 -25.49 -15.98
CA SER A 168 -67.36 -26.33 -17.10
C SER A 168 -65.82 -26.17 -17.10
N VAL A 169 -65.02 -27.13 -16.62
CA VAL A 169 -64.64 -28.45 -17.19
C VAL A 169 -63.98 -28.31 -18.57
N SER A 170 -62.64 -28.38 -18.59
CA SER A 170 -61.78 -29.30 -19.38
C SER A 170 -60.33 -28.78 -19.25
N ASP A 171 -59.45 -29.36 -18.45
CA ASP A 171 -58.73 -30.66 -18.53
C ASP A 171 -57.61 -30.73 -19.59
N ASN A 172 -56.45 -31.12 -19.06
CA ASN A 172 -55.15 -31.52 -19.62
C ASN A 172 -54.15 -30.48 -20.17
N SER A 173 -52.94 -30.33 -19.60
CA SER A 173 -51.75 -31.26 -19.53
C SER A 173 -51.05 -31.32 -20.90
N GLU A 174 -49.74 -31.21 -21.12
CA GLU A 174 -48.51 -31.58 -20.40
C GLU A 174 -47.31 -31.06 -21.26
N GLN A 175 -46.22 -30.52 -20.66
CA GLN A 175 -44.83 -31.05 -20.61
C GLN A 175 -44.02 -31.14 -21.94
N VAL A 176 -42.85 -30.48 -22.11
CA VAL A 176 -41.43 -30.86 -21.78
C VAL A 176 -40.62 -30.91 -23.12
N THR A 177 -39.65 -30.02 -23.34
CA THR A 177 -38.16 -30.16 -23.27
C THR A 177 -37.51 -30.98 -24.40
N GLU A 178 -36.46 -30.41 -25.03
CA GLU A 178 -35.27 -31.01 -25.69
C GLU A 178 -34.51 -29.80 -26.34
N GLN A 179 -33.29 -29.34 -25.99
CA GLN A 179 -31.94 -29.94 -25.98
C GLN A 179 -31.74 -30.90 -27.18
N ASP A 180 -30.79 -30.73 -28.10
CA ASP A 180 -29.37 -30.41 -27.93
C ASP A 180 -28.69 -30.12 -29.31
N GLU A 181 -27.37 -29.96 -29.31
CA GLU A 181 -26.38 -30.07 -30.41
C GLU A 181 -25.67 -28.80 -30.95
N GLN A 182 -24.51 -28.56 -30.31
CA GLN A 182 -23.24 -28.02 -30.84
C GLN A 182 -22.71 -28.88 -32.03
N VAL A 183 -21.70 -28.54 -32.86
CA VAL A 183 -20.30 -28.07 -32.67
C VAL A 183 -19.70 -27.78 -34.11
N PRO A 184 -18.38 -27.58 -34.39
CA PRO A 184 -17.24 -26.81 -33.83
C PRO A 184 -16.45 -25.95 -34.89
N ASP A 185 -15.32 -25.38 -34.41
CA ASP A 185 -14.10 -24.91 -35.11
C ASP A 185 -14.06 -23.42 -35.53
N GLU A 186 -13.02 -22.64 -35.24
CA GLU A 186 -11.60 -22.96 -35.00
C GLU A 186 -10.91 -21.85 -34.16
N GLN A 187 -9.81 -22.22 -33.52
CA GLN A 187 -9.03 -21.50 -32.53
C GLN A 187 -8.22 -20.32 -33.11
N ASP A 188 -8.10 -19.23 -32.35
CA ASP A 188 -6.86 -18.43 -32.28
C ASP A 188 -6.74 -17.70 -30.92
N VAL A 189 -5.91 -18.31 -30.08
CA VAL A 189 -4.98 -17.77 -29.07
C VAL A 189 -5.26 -16.36 -28.48
N ALA A 190 -5.80 -16.33 -27.26
CA ALA A 190 -5.34 -15.42 -26.22
C ALA A 190 -5.53 -16.12 -24.86
N LEU A 191 -4.42 -16.38 -24.18
CA LEU A 191 -4.41 -16.84 -22.79
C LEU A 191 -5.11 -15.76 -21.96
N ASP A 192 -6.31 -16.07 -21.50
CA ASP A 192 -7.12 -15.27 -20.59
C ASP A 192 -6.49 -15.38 -19.19
N ALA A 193 -5.36 -14.70 -18.98
CA ALA A 193 -4.82 -14.46 -17.65
C ALA A 193 -5.59 -13.28 -17.05
N ALA A 194 -6.61 -13.59 -16.25
CA ALA A 194 -7.19 -12.62 -15.34
C ALA A 194 -6.06 -11.92 -14.57
N PRO A 195 -6.08 -10.58 -14.40
CA PRO A 195 -5.04 -9.90 -13.64
C PRO A 195 -5.01 -10.49 -12.23
N GLU A 196 -3.88 -11.11 -11.87
CA GLU A 196 -3.65 -11.65 -10.53
C GLU A 196 -3.80 -10.48 -9.55
N GLU A 197 -4.89 -10.46 -8.77
CA GLU A 197 -5.08 -9.44 -7.74
C GLU A 197 -3.89 -9.52 -6.77
N MET A 198 -3.16 -8.43 -6.55
CA MET A 198 -2.06 -8.41 -5.59
C MET A 198 -2.57 -7.89 -4.25
N VAL A 199 -2.21 -8.58 -3.17
CA VAL A 199 -2.54 -8.20 -1.80
C VAL A 199 -1.32 -7.51 -1.20
N GLN A 200 -1.53 -6.31 -0.68
CA GLN A 200 -0.50 -5.51 -0.03
C GLN A 200 -0.68 -5.56 1.50
N ALA A 201 0.42 -5.40 2.22
CA ALA A 201 0.43 -5.19 3.66
C ALA A 201 1.52 -4.19 4.04
N TYR A 202 1.26 -3.43 5.10
CA TYR A 202 2.11 -2.34 5.53
C TYR A 202 2.54 -2.57 6.99
N ALA A 203 3.82 -2.42 7.27
CA ALA A 203 4.33 -2.29 8.64
C ALA A 203 4.87 -0.87 8.84
N PHE A 204 4.13 -0.07 9.59
CA PHE A 204 4.54 1.27 9.99
C PHE A 204 5.39 1.19 11.26
N ILE A 205 6.65 1.64 11.15
CA ILE A 205 7.64 1.67 12.22
C ILE A 205 7.78 3.11 12.70
N GLN A 206 7.26 3.42 13.89
CA GLN A 206 7.31 4.75 14.48
C GLN A 206 8.51 4.90 15.42
N VAL A 207 9.22 6.02 15.30
CA VAL A 207 10.28 6.44 16.24
C VAL A 207 9.68 7.43 17.24
N ALA A 208 9.11 6.94 18.34
CA ALA A 208 8.35 7.73 19.31
C ALA A 208 9.17 8.85 19.97
N ASN A 209 10.50 8.68 20.10
CA ASN A 209 11.39 9.69 20.67
C ASN A 209 12.09 10.60 19.65
N LEU A 210 11.71 10.56 18.37
CA LEU A 210 12.39 11.33 17.31
C LEU A 210 12.51 12.82 17.63
N GLN A 211 11.42 13.45 18.08
CA GLN A 211 11.41 14.88 18.44
C GLN A 211 12.31 15.21 19.65
N ARG A 212 12.46 14.29 20.60
CA ARG A 212 13.39 14.48 21.73
C ARG A 212 14.83 14.30 21.27
N LEU A 213 15.09 13.32 20.42
CA LEU A 213 16.41 13.05 19.86
C LEU A 213 16.90 14.22 19.00
N THR A 214 16.03 14.84 18.20
CA THR A 214 16.39 16.02 17.39
C THR A 214 16.76 17.25 18.24
N GLN A 215 16.21 17.37 19.46
CA GLN A 215 16.53 18.46 20.39
C GLN A 215 17.78 18.20 21.23
N GLN A 216 18.08 16.93 21.54
CA GLN A 216 19.12 16.54 22.50
C GLN A 216 20.44 16.13 21.84
N LEU A 217 20.41 15.65 20.59
CA LEU A 217 21.59 15.16 19.89
C LEU A 217 22.12 16.18 18.88
N ASN A 218 23.41 16.08 18.61
CA ASN A 218 24.01 16.75 17.46
C ASN A 218 23.45 16.14 16.16
N ALA A 219 23.26 16.98 15.14
CA ALA A 219 22.77 16.57 13.82
C ALA A 219 23.55 15.39 13.24
N SER A 220 24.88 15.35 13.39
CA SER A 220 25.69 14.22 12.90
C SER A 220 25.37 12.91 13.62
N THR A 221 25.22 12.93 14.94
CA THR A 221 24.91 11.73 15.73
C THR A 221 23.49 11.24 15.47
N LEU A 222 22.53 12.17 15.34
CA LEU A 222 21.15 11.85 14.96
C LEU A 222 21.10 11.21 13.58
N ASN A 223 21.75 11.82 12.58
CA ASN A 223 21.77 11.32 11.21
C ASN A 223 22.42 9.94 11.14
N ASN A 224 23.52 9.72 11.86
CA ASN A 224 24.16 8.40 11.93
C ASN A 224 23.25 7.35 12.59
N THR A 225 22.50 7.73 13.63
CA THR A 225 21.57 6.81 14.31
C THR A 225 20.39 6.45 13.40
N LEU A 226 19.83 7.44 12.69
CA LEU A 226 18.74 7.23 11.74
C LEU A 226 19.20 6.46 10.50
N ALA A 227 20.40 6.71 10.00
CA ALA A 227 20.97 5.97 8.89
C ALA A 227 21.16 4.48 9.23
N LYS A 228 21.69 4.17 10.41
CA LYS A 228 21.78 2.77 10.89
C LYS A 228 20.41 2.10 10.99
N LEU A 229 19.40 2.84 11.43
CA LEU A 229 18.02 2.35 11.47
C LEU A 229 17.51 2.07 10.04
N GLU A 230 17.73 2.98 9.08
CA GLU A 230 17.34 2.79 7.68
C GLU A 230 18.05 1.58 7.05
N THR A 231 19.36 1.39 7.29
CA THR A 231 20.10 0.20 6.83
C THR A 231 19.47 -1.08 7.38
N MET A 232 19.19 -1.12 8.67
CA MET A 232 18.55 -2.27 9.29
C MET A 232 17.15 -2.55 8.74
N LEU A 233 16.36 -1.51 8.52
CA LEU A 233 15.04 -1.63 7.90
C LEU A 233 15.17 -2.25 6.50
N GLY A 234 16.17 -1.81 5.72
CA GLY A 234 16.50 -2.39 4.42
C GLY A 234 16.89 -3.88 4.49
N ASP A 235 17.74 -4.25 5.43
CA ASP A 235 18.18 -5.64 5.62
C ASP A 235 17.01 -6.57 6.00
N VAL A 236 16.14 -6.12 6.92
CA VAL A 236 14.95 -6.87 7.32
C VAL A 236 13.94 -6.94 6.17
N LEU A 237 13.73 -5.86 5.43
CA LEU A 237 12.86 -5.84 4.26
C LEU A 237 13.33 -6.86 3.20
N ALA A 238 14.63 -6.91 2.92
CA ALA A 238 15.21 -7.87 1.98
C ALA A 238 15.04 -9.33 2.45
N LEU A 239 15.21 -9.59 3.76
CA LEU A 239 15.07 -10.93 4.34
C LEU A 239 13.65 -11.50 4.21
N TYR A 240 12.62 -10.64 4.31
CA TYR A 240 11.21 -11.05 4.20
C TYR A 240 10.61 -10.78 2.81
N GLY A 241 11.42 -10.33 1.86
CA GLY A 241 10.98 -10.05 0.49
C GLY A 241 9.93 -8.95 0.40
N GLY A 242 10.15 -7.84 1.12
CA GLY A 242 9.32 -6.64 0.98
C GLY A 242 9.63 -5.87 -0.30
N SER A 243 8.63 -5.13 -0.79
CA SER A 243 8.65 -4.43 -2.07
C SER A 243 9.10 -2.97 -1.97
N GLY A 244 9.06 -2.37 -0.79
CA GLY A 244 9.40 -0.95 -0.62
C GLY A 244 9.60 -0.49 0.81
N LEU A 245 10.34 0.61 0.95
CA LEU A 245 10.56 1.35 2.19
C LEU A 245 10.23 2.82 1.91
N GLU A 246 9.22 3.34 2.58
CA GLU A 246 8.82 4.75 2.48
C GLU A 246 9.12 5.49 3.79
N ARG A 247 9.57 6.74 3.68
CA ARG A 247 9.83 7.59 4.85
C ARG A 247 8.60 8.43 5.14
N GLU A 248 8.15 8.38 6.39
CA GLU A 248 7.04 9.17 6.91
C GLU A 248 7.50 10.19 7.94
N GLU A 249 6.61 11.08 8.39
CA GLU A 249 6.94 12.21 9.27
C GLU A 249 7.58 11.77 10.60
N ASN A 250 7.11 10.66 11.17
CA ASN A 250 7.57 10.16 12.49
C ASN A 250 8.13 8.73 12.42
N GLY A 251 8.51 8.24 11.24
CA GLY A 251 8.86 6.83 11.08
C GLY A 251 9.09 6.38 9.64
N TYR A 252 8.94 5.08 9.44
CA TYR A 252 9.15 4.42 8.15
C TYR A 252 8.04 3.41 7.91
N SER A 253 7.59 3.30 6.66
CA SER A 253 6.59 2.31 6.25
C SER A 253 7.26 1.24 5.38
N LEU A 254 7.12 -0.01 5.77
CA LEU A 254 7.60 -1.18 5.04
C LEU A 254 6.44 -1.78 4.26
N ILE A 255 6.61 -1.97 2.96
CA ILE A 255 5.57 -2.46 2.04
C ILE A 255 5.86 -3.90 1.66
N PHE A 256 4.86 -4.77 1.78
CA PHE A 256 4.92 -6.17 1.38
C PHE A 256 3.82 -6.49 0.39
N GLU A 257 4.18 -7.14 -0.71
CA GLU A 257 3.23 -7.49 -1.78
C GLU A 257 3.31 -8.99 -2.05
N ALA A 258 2.15 -9.64 -2.20
CA ALA A 258 2.09 -11.01 -2.69
C ALA A 258 0.86 -11.20 -3.60
N PRO A 259 0.88 -12.22 -4.48
CA PRO A 259 -0.31 -12.60 -5.23
C PRO A 259 -1.46 -12.99 -4.30
N SER A 260 -2.71 -12.67 -4.66
CA SER A 260 -3.94 -13.05 -3.93
C SER A 260 -4.14 -14.56 -3.73
N THR A 261 -3.27 -15.39 -4.33
CA THR A 261 -3.20 -16.83 -4.04
C THR A 261 -2.72 -17.10 -2.61
N ASP A 262 -1.93 -16.20 -2.01
CA ASP A 262 -1.60 -16.21 -0.57
C ASP A 262 -1.79 -14.83 0.08
N PRO A 263 -3.04 -14.42 0.39
CA PRO A 263 -3.37 -13.11 0.97
C PRO A 263 -2.79 -12.89 2.37
N HIS A 264 -2.37 -13.97 3.04
CA HIS A 264 -2.03 -13.95 4.46
C HIS A 264 -0.52 -13.87 4.70
N GLU A 265 0.26 -14.16 3.67
CA GLU A 265 1.72 -14.11 3.70
C GLU A 265 2.29 -12.68 3.83
N PRO A 266 1.76 -11.63 3.16
CA PRO A 266 2.24 -10.25 3.32
C PRO A 266 2.11 -9.71 4.74
N LEU A 267 0.95 -9.90 5.36
CA LEU A 267 0.66 -9.46 6.73
C LEU A 267 1.55 -10.14 7.76
N PHE A 268 1.83 -11.44 7.58
CA PHE A 268 2.71 -12.17 8.47
C PHE A 268 4.19 -11.75 8.30
N ARG A 269 4.64 -11.53 7.06
CA ARG A 269 5.98 -10.99 6.76
C ARG A 269 6.17 -9.59 7.37
N ALA A 270 5.14 -8.75 7.27
CA ALA A 270 5.10 -7.44 7.92
C ALA A 270 5.23 -7.57 9.45
N ALA A 271 4.53 -8.53 10.06
CA ALA A 271 4.61 -8.78 11.51
C ALA A 271 5.99 -9.23 11.97
N CYS A 272 6.59 -10.18 11.26
CA CYS A 272 7.92 -10.66 11.55
C CYS A 272 8.96 -9.54 11.42
N SER A 273 8.86 -8.75 10.34
CA SER A 273 9.77 -7.63 10.08
C SER A 273 9.67 -6.57 11.18
N ALA A 274 8.45 -6.16 11.53
CA ALA A 274 8.21 -5.20 12.59
C ALA A 274 8.73 -5.68 13.95
N HIS A 275 8.52 -6.96 14.29
CA HIS A 275 9.03 -7.53 15.53
C HIS A 275 10.56 -7.54 15.59
N LEU A 276 11.23 -7.93 14.50
CA LEU A 276 12.69 -7.92 14.44
C LEU A 276 13.25 -6.52 14.59
N VAL A 277 12.67 -5.54 13.91
CA VAL A 277 13.11 -4.14 14.00
C VAL A 277 12.98 -3.61 15.43
N ILE A 278 11.85 -3.89 16.11
CA ILE A 278 11.65 -3.49 17.51
C ILE A 278 12.74 -4.10 18.41
N GLU A 279 13.05 -5.38 18.25
CA GLU A 279 14.06 -6.06 19.06
C GLU A 279 15.49 -5.60 18.74
N MET A 280 15.81 -5.45 17.46
CA MET A 280 17.13 -5.00 17.03
C MET A 280 17.41 -3.55 17.41
N ALA A 281 16.41 -2.67 17.40
CA ALA A 281 16.54 -1.28 17.81
C ALA A 281 16.93 -1.09 19.29
N LYS A 282 16.69 -2.09 20.14
CA LYS A 282 17.20 -2.11 21.52
C LYS A 282 18.72 -2.29 21.57
N THR A 283 19.34 -2.72 20.47
CA THR A 283 20.73 -3.18 20.40
C THR A 283 21.59 -2.39 19.40
N ILE A 284 20.97 -1.58 18.53
CA ILE A 284 21.60 -0.82 17.43
C ILE A 284 22.72 0.13 17.87
N ASP A 285 22.55 0.86 18.98
CA ASP A 285 23.52 1.86 19.40
C ASP A 285 23.38 2.18 20.90
N LYS A 286 24.31 2.99 21.42
CA LYS A 286 24.29 3.54 22.79
C LYS A 286 23.08 4.44 23.07
N ILE A 287 22.41 4.90 22.01
CA ILE A 287 21.24 5.78 22.09
C ILE A 287 19.99 4.90 21.92
N PRO A 288 19.14 4.76 22.95
CA PRO A 288 17.95 3.92 22.85
C PRO A 288 16.92 4.59 21.94
N LEU A 289 16.65 3.96 20.80
CA LEU A 289 15.53 4.31 19.94
C LEU A 289 14.24 3.74 20.54
N GLN A 290 13.24 4.60 20.72
CA GLN A 290 11.92 4.17 21.20
C GLN A 290 11.08 3.84 19.98
N ILE A 291 11.13 2.57 19.55
CA ILE A 291 10.42 2.10 18.36
C ILE A 291 9.12 1.41 18.77
N GLY A 292 8.01 1.81 18.15
CA GLY A 292 6.75 1.07 18.14
C GLY A 292 6.38 0.72 16.71
N ALA A 293 5.60 -0.34 16.50
CA ALA A 293 5.15 -0.71 15.15
C ALA A 293 3.65 -0.98 15.07
N CYS A 294 3.05 -0.70 13.91
CA CYS A 294 1.67 -1.03 13.60
C CYS A 294 1.58 -1.74 12.24
N ILE A 295 0.76 -2.78 12.17
CA ILE A 295 0.51 -3.54 10.95
C ILE A 295 -0.87 -3.19 10.41
N ASN A 296 -0.89 -2.78 9.15
CA ASN A 296 -2.09 -2.40 8.41
C ASN A 296 -2.26 -3.31 7.19
N ALA A 297 -3.50 -3.66 6.87
CA ALA A 297 -3.82 -4.40 5.65
C ALA A 297 -3.94 -3.46 4.44
N GLU A 298 -4.23 -2.18 4.67
CA GLU A 298 -4.40 -1.17 3.64
C GLU A 298 -3.57 0.09 3.99
N ALA A 299 -3.12 0.85 2.98
CA ALA A 299 -2.26 2.03 3.18
C ALA A 299 -2.94 3.13 4.01
N ASP A 300 -4.25 3.31 3.85
CA ASP A 300 -5.04 4.39 4.49
C ASP A 300 -5.62 4.00 5.86
N GLU A 301 -5.30 2.81 6.39
CA GLU A 301 -5.83 2.35 7.67
C GLU A 301 -5.14 3.05 8.86
N TYR A 302 -5.84 4.05 9.41
CA TYR A 302 -5.61 4.70 10.72
C TYR A 302 -4.15 4.67 11.22
N SER A 303 -3.33 5.63 10.79
CA SER A 303 -2.03 5.88 11.43
C SER A 303 -2.24 6.38 12.86
N LEU A 304 -1.97 5.53 13.85
CA LEU A 304 -1.94 5.91 15.25
C LEU A 304 -0.95 7.07 15.43
N SER A 305 -1.40 8.17 16.04
CA SER A 305 -0.54 9.33 16.28
C SER A 305 0.65 8.98 17.18
N HIS A 306 0.46 8.01 18.08
CA HIS A 306 1.50 7.53 18.98
C HIS A 306 1.34 6.04 19.26
N ILE A 307 2.35 5.28 18.89
CA ILE A 307 2.52 3.86 19.17
C ILE A 307 3.48 3.75 20.36
N PRO A 308 3.11 3.06 21.45
CA PRO A 308 4.01 2.89 22.58
C PRO A 308 5.30 2.16 22.17
N ALA A 309 6.41 2.58 22.77
CA ALA A 309 7.71 1.98 22.48
C ALA A 309 7.76 0.51 22.92
N GLY A 310 8.23 -0.36 22.04
CA GLY A 310 8.31 -1.80 22.26
C GLY A 310 7.05 -2.57 21.89
N GLU A 311 5.95 -1.87 21.58
CA GLU A 311 4.69 -2.52 21.22
C GLU A 311 4.59 -2.78 19.72
N LEU A 312 4.05 -3.95 19.39
CA LEU A 312 3.63 -4.32 18.04
C LEU A 312 2.11 -4.38 18.01
N LEU A 313 1.49 -3.48 17.25
CA LEU A 313 0.05 -3.35 17.14
C LEU A 313 -0.46 -3.90 15.80
N LEU A 314 -1.66 -4.48 15.84
CA LEU A 314 -2.43 -4.88 14.67
C LEU A 314 -3.66 -3.99 14.57
N ASN A 315 -3.92 -3.47 13.37
CA ASN A 315 -5.21 -2.87 13.08
C ASN A 315 -6.33 -3.92 13.23
N SER A 316 -7.56 -3.48 13.51
CA SER A 316 -8.77 -4.31 13.50
C SER A 316 -8.93 -5.21 12.27
N THR A 317 -8.55 -4.75 11.07
CA THR A 317 -8.64 -5.57 9.85
C THR A 317 -7.57 -6.65 9.84
N ALA A 318 -6.32 -6.31 10.20
CA ALA A 318 -5.24 -7.27 10.36
C ALA A 318 -5.53 -8.29 11.49
N ALA A 319 -6.13 -7.87 12.61
CA ALA A 319 -6.46 -8.73 13.74
C ALA A 319 -7.59 -9.73 13.45
N LYS A 320 -8.47 -9.45 12.48
CA LYS A 320 -9.53 -10.37 12.04
C LYS A 320 -9.01 -11.49 11.13
N ASN A 321 -7.75 -11.41 10.72
CA ASN A 321 -7.14 -12.38 9.82
C ASN A 321 -6.94 -13.74 10.53
N THR A 322 -7.63 -14.77 10.04
CA THR A 322 -7.65 -16.10 10.64
C THR A 322 -6.29 -16.79 10.65
N VAL A 323 -5.43 -16.51 9.68
CA VAL A 323 -4.08 -17.08 9.59
C VAL A 323 -3.11 -16.38 10.54
N LEU A 324 -3.19 -15.05 10.68
CA LEU A 324 -2.44 -14.32 11.71
C LEU A 324 -2.83 -14.80 13.11
N ALA A 325 -4.12 -14.99 13.39
CA ALA A 325 -4.60 -15.49 14.68
C ALA A 325 -4.11 -16.92 15.02
N GLN A 326 -3.74 -17.72 14.01
CA GLN A 326 -3.13 -19.04 14.20
C GLN A 326 -1.61 -18.99 14.46
N ARG A 327 -0.96 -17.85 14.16
CA ARG A 327 0.50 -17.67 14.25
C ARG A 327 0.91 -16.70 15.36
N LEU A 328 -0.01 -15.86 15.83
CA LEU A 328 0.20 -14.81 16.81
C LEU A 328 -0.87 -14.88 17.88
N LYS A 329 -0.48 -14.62 19.13
CA LYS A 329 -1.41 -14.32 20.21
C LYS A 329 -1.49 -12.80 20.34
N HIS A 330 -2.69 -12.26 20.17
CA HIS A 330 -2.95 -10.82 20.30
C HIS A 330 -4.19 -10.56 21.15
N SER A 331 -4.25 -9.43 21.83
CA SER A 331 -5.39 -9.00 22.64
C SER A 331 -5.76 -7.56 22.32
N LEU A 332 -7.04 -7.20 22.46
CA LEU A 332 -7.50 -5.84 22.26
C LEU A 332 -6.87 -4.94 23.33
N MET A 333 -6.29 -3.80 22.95
CA MET A 333 -5.82 -2.81 23.91
C MET A 333 -6.92 -1.82 24.22
N ASP A 334 -7.42 -1.83 25.46
CA ASP A 334 -8.51 -0.95 25.89
C ASP A 334 -8.17 0.56 25.75
N GLU A 335 -6.90 0.93 25.92
CA GLU A 335 -6.41 2.32 25.83
C GLU A 335 -6.19 2.80 24.38
N LEU A 336 -5.99 1.87 23.46
CA LEU A 336 -5.62 2.12 22.06
C LEU A 336 -6.62 1.45 21.12
N ALA A 337 -7.90 1.35 21.50
CA ALA A 337 -8.92 0.79 20.61
C ALA A 337 -9.03 1.62 19.32
N PRO A 338 -9.17 1.00 18.14
CA PRO A 338 -9.51 -0.41 17.91
C PRO A 338 -8.29 -1.29 17.53
N PHE A 339 -7.13 -1.05 18.14
CA PHE A 339 -5.90 -1.80 17.87
C PHE A 339 -5.72 -2.98 18.82
N HIS A 340 -5.09 -4.04 18.32
CA HIS A 340 -4.75 -5.24 19.08
C HIS A 340 -3.24 -5.31 19.31
N GLY A 341 -2.80 -5.44 20.55
CA GLY A 341 -1.39 -5.66 20.87
C GLY A 341 -0.99 -7.12 20.64
N VAL A 342 0.15 -7.34 20.00
CA VAL A 342 0.74 -8.67 19.83
C VAL A 342 1.50 -9.04 21.11
N GLU A 343 1.01 -10.05 21.82
CA GLU A 343 1.64 -10.55 23.04
C GLU A 343 2.83 -11.47 22.73
N GLN A 344 2.66 -12.37 21.76
CA GLN A 344 3.69 -13.34 21.39
C GLN A 344 3.44 -13.98 20.03
N PHE A 345 4.52 -14.38 19.35
CA PHE A 345 4.46 -15.32 18.23
C PHE A 345 4.34 -16.75 18.75
N LEU A 346 3.52 -17.57 18.09
CA LEU A 346 3.37 -18.99 18.41
C LEU A 346 4.54 -19.82 17.83
N GLN A 347 4.80 -20.97 18.42
CA GLN A 347 5.82 -21.91 17.91
C GLN A 347 5.37 -22.51 16.56
N PRO A 348 6.29 -22.73 15.59
CA PRO A 348 7.74 -22.63 15.68
C PRO A 348 8.33 -21.23 15.40
N TYR A 349 7.49 -20.25 15.03
CA TYR A 349 7.93 -18.95 14.51
C TYR A 349 8.72 -18.13 15.52
N GLN A 350 8.36 -18.19 16.80
CA GLN A 350 9.11 -17.52 17.87
C GLN A 350 10.57 -17.98 17.93
N SER A 351 10.83 -19.29 17.81
CA SER A 351 12.19 -19.83 17.84
C SER A 351 12.98 -19.45 16.57
N LEU A 352 12.30 -19.40 15.42
CA LEU A 352 12.89 -18.98 14.16
C LEU A 352 13.28 -17.48 14.19
N LEU A 353 12.40 -16.62 14.68
CA LEU A 353 12.67 -15.18 14.84
C LEU A 353 13.83 -14.94 15.81
N ALA A 354 13.88 -15.67 16.93
CA ALA A 354 15.00 -15.57 17.86
C ALA A 354 16.33 -15.99 17.23
N ASN A 355 16.33 -17.02 16.37
CA ASN A 355 17.53 -17.43 15.64
C ASN A 355 17.97 -16.39 14.60
N GLN A 356 17.02 -15.81 13.87
CA GLN A 356 17.30 -14.76 12.88
C GLN A 356 17.81 -13.47 13.54
N LEU A 357 17.22 -13.06 14.66
CA LEU A 357 17.70 -11.94 15.47
C LEU A 357 19.17 -12.14 15.87
N ASN A 358 19.51 -13.33 16.37
CA ASN A 358 20.88 -13.67 16.76
C ASN A 358 21.88 -13.69 15.59
N GLN A 359 21.42 -13.92 14.36
CA GLN A 359 22.27 -13.84 13.17
C GLN A 359 22.47 -12.38 12.75
N LEU A 360 21.41 -11.58 12.74
CA LEU A 360 21.46 -10.17 12.32
C LEU A 360 22.22 -9.28 13.31
N VAL A 361 22.14 -9.58 14.61
CA VAL A 361 22.92 -8.90 15.66
C VAL A 361 24.41 -9.25 15.60
N LYS A 362 24.81 -10.33 14.92
CA LYS A 362 26.24 -10.66 14.70
C LYS A 362 26.84 -9.97 13.48
N LEU A 363 25.99 -9.48 12.58
CA LEU A 363 26.39 -8.80 11.35
C LEU A 363 26.59 -7.28 11.57
N HIS A 364 26.04 -6.76 12.66
CA HIS A 364 26.19 -5.38 13.16
C HIS A 364 27.05 -5.36 14.42
#